data_AF-A0A968FXP5-F1
#
_entry.id   AF-A0A968FXP5-F1
#
_cell.length_a   1.000
_cell.length_b   1.000
_cell.length_c   1.000
_cell.angle_alpha   90.00
_cell.angle_beta   90.00
_cell.angle_gamma   90.00
#
_symmetry.space_group_name_H-M   'P 1'
#
loop_
_entity.id
_entity.type
_entity.pdbx_description
1 polymer ?
#
loop_
_entity_poly.entity_id
_entity_poly.type
_entity_poly.pdbx_seq_one_letter_code
_entity_poly.pdbx_strand_id
1 'polypeptide(L)'
;MKIIRKVGLLGLLAGLVFMVPHLASADPKSSDPCAHHKDKDQLNLCRAFEIDKAKTDEQKKNRYQNKDHSTYYCSLIKNRDLQTYCYAVASKTKSQCGNIINAELEKKCNSKF
;
A
#
# COMPACT_ATOMS: atom_id res chain seq x y z
N MET A 1 -38.28 -33.26 -66.31
CA MET A 1 -37.30 -33.82 -65.36
C MET A 1 -35.97 -33.09 -65.52
N LYS A 2 -35.54 -32.36 -64.47
CA LYS A 2 -34.14 -32.00 -64.18
C LYS A 2 -34.12 -31.40 -62.78
N ILE A 3 -33.44 -32.09 -61.87
CA ILE A 3 -33.34 -31.76 -60.45
C ILE A 3 -32.15 -30.80 -60.29
N ILE A 4 -32.38 -29.62 -59.71
CA ILE A 4 -31.30 -28.68 -59.32
C ILE A 4 -31.40 -28.48 -57.81
N ARG A 5 -30.34 -28.93 -57.11
CA ARG A 5 -30.18 -28.79 -55.65
C ARG A 5 -29.77 -27.35 -55.33
N LYS A 6 -30.59 -26.65 -54.53
CA LYS A 6 -30.25 -25.34 -53.96
C LYS A 6 -29.36 -25.57 -52.74
N VAL A 7 -28.09 -25.15 -52.80
CA VAL A 7 -27.22 -25.03 -51.63
C VAL A 7 -27.54 -23.70 -50.97
N GLY A 8 -27.93 -23.77 -49.69
CA GLY A 8 -28.39 -22.66 -48.89
C GLY A 8 -27.30 -21.62 -48.61
N LEU A 9 -27.72 -20.36 -48.73
CA LEU A 9 -26.99 -19.15 -48.40
C LEU A 9 -26.92 -19.03 -46.86
N LEU A 10 -25.90 -19.62 -46.25
CA LEU A 10 -25.53 -19.38 -44.84
C LEU A 10 -24.29 -18.49 -44.83
N GLY A 11 -24.41 -17.26 -44.35
CA GLY A 11 -23.26 -16.36 -44.23
C GLY A 11 -23.61 -14.90 -43.96
N LEU A 12 -24.56 -14.63 -43.06
CA LEU A 12 -24.74 -13.30 -42.47
C LEU A 12 -24.81 -13.52 -40.96
N LEU A 13 -23.77 -13.09 -40.24
CA LEU A 13 -23.76 -12.66 -38.84
C LEU A 13 -22.29 -12.50 -38.41
N ALA A 14 -21.69 -11.35 -38.74
CA ALA A 14 -20.43 -10.93 -38.14
C ALA A 14 -20.60 -9.48 -37.68
N GLY A 15 -20.34 -9.23 -36.39
CA GLY A 15 -20.18 -7.87 -35.88
C GLY A 15 -21.10 -7.46 -34.73
N LEU A 16 -21.36 -8.33 -33.74
CA LEU A 16 -21.80 -7.86 -32.43
C LEU A 16 -20.53 -7.52 -31.63
N VAL A 17 -20.09 -6.27 -31.75
CA VAL A 17 -19.00 -5.71 -30.93
C VAL A 17 -19.50 -5.73 -29.49
N PHE A 18 -19.03 -6.71 -28.72
CA PHE A 18 -19.23 -6.76 -27.28
C PHE A 18 -18.59 -5.50 -26.66
N MET A 19 -19.40 -4.50 -26.34
CA MET A 19 -19.07 -3.51 -25.31
C MET A 19 -19.04 -4.27 -23.97
N VAL A 20 -17.90 -4.85 -23.64
CA VAL A 20 -17.64 -5.34 -22.29
C VAL A 20 -17.38 -4.10 -21.44
N PRO A 21 -18.23 -3.75 -20.45
CA PRO A 21 -17.83 -2.77 -19.47
C PRO A 21 -16.58 -3.34 -18.80
N HIS A 22 -15.48 -2.58 -18.85
CA HIS A 22 -14.28 -2.88 -18.07
C HIS A 22 -14.72 -2.96 -16.60
N LEU A 23 -14.92 -4.18 -16.11
CA LEU A 23 -14.95 -4.47 -14.69
C LEU A 23 -13.57 -4.08 -14.18
N ALA A 24 -13.48 -2.88 -13.61
CA ALA A 24 -12.35 -2.47 -12.81
C ALA A 24 -12.16 -3.56 -11.75
N SER A 25 -11.13 -4.39 -11.95
CA SER A 25 -10.71 -5.35 -10.94
C SER A 25 -10.29 -4.51 -9.75
N ALA A 26 -11.09 -4.55 -8.69
CA ALA A 26 -10.66 -4.01 -7.41
C ALA A 26 -9.41 -4.79 -7.04
N ASP A 27 -8.25 -4.13 -7.08
CA ASP A 27 -7.00 -4.72 -6.62
C ASP A 27 -7.26 -5.36 -5.25
N PRO A 28 -6.88 -6.63 -5.04
CA PRO A 28 -7.08 -7.26 -3.75
C PRO A 28 -6.38 -6.36 -2.72
N LYS A 29 -7.17 -5.73 -1.83
CA LYS A 29 -6.65 -4.91 -0.74
C LYS A 29 -5.57 -5.73 -0.06
N SER A 30 -4.31 -5.38 -0.31
CA SER A 30 -3.15 -6.01 0.31
C SER A 30 -3.45 -6.04 1.81
N SER A 31 -3.59 -7.23 2.39
CA SER A 31 -3.81 -7.38 3.82
C SER A 31 -2.70 -6.64 4.54
N ASP A 32 -3.05 -5.75 5.49
CA ASP A 32 -2.08 -4.96 6.24
C ASP A 32 -0.93 -5.86 6.77
N PRO A 33 0.31 -5.69 6.28
CA PRO A 33 1.42 -6.59 6.62
C PRO A 33 1.77 -6.53 8.12
N CYS A 34 1.34 -5.49 8.81
CA CYS A 34 1.61 -5.26 10.22
C CYS A 34 0.51 -5.79 11.14
N ALA A 35 -0.60 -6.34 10.61
CA ALA A 35 -1.77 -6.75 11.40
C ALA A 35 -1.48 -7.81 12.48
N HIS A 36 -0.34 -8.50 12.40
CA HIS A 36 0.09 -9.50 13.39
C HIS A 36 0.54 -8.90 14.73
N HIS A 37 0.83 -7.59 14.79
CA HIS A 37 1.21 -6.92 16.04
C HIS A 37 -0.02 -6.66 16.93
N LYS A 38 -0.05 -7.31 18.09
CA LYS A 38 -1.09 -7.06 19.12
C LYS A 38 -0.89 -5.70 19.82
N ASP A 39 0.36 -5.36 20.10
CA ASP A 39 0.71 -4.06 20.68
C ASP A 39 0.52 -2.94 19.65
N LYS A 40 -0.17 -1.86 20.06
CA LYS A 40 -0.53 -0.78 19.14
C LYS A 40 0.66 0.07 18.73
N ASP A 41 1.65 0.23 19.60
CA ASP A 41 2.86 1.00 19.28
C ASP A 41 3.73 0.23 18.27
N GLN A 42 3.90 -1.08 18.45
CA GLN A 42 4.58 -1.93 17.48
C GLN A 42 3.83 -2.01 16.15
N LEU A 43 2.50 -2.13 16.17
CA LEU A 43 1.67 -2.10 14.97
C LEU A 43 1.90 -0.80 14.18
N ASN A 44 1.83 0.34 14.85
CA ASN A 44 2.01 1.65 14.20
C ASN A 44 3.46 1.87 13.77
N LEU A 45 4.44 1.39 14.54
CA LEU A 45 5.85 1.45 14.15
C LEU A 45 6.11 0.65 12.86
N CYS A 46 5.57 -0.56 12.76
CA CYS A 46 5.64 -1.37 11.55
C CYS A 46 5.00 -0.64 10.38
N ARG A 47 3.75 -0.16 10.53
CA ARG A 47 3.05 0.57 9.46
C ARG A 47 3.83 1.81 9.02
N ALA A 48 4.48 2.51 9.95
CA ALA A 48 5.28 3.68 9.61
C ALA A 48 6.42 3.38 8.62
N PHE A 49 6.99 2.17 8.65
CA PHE A 49 8.10 1.79 7.77
C PHE A 49 7.70 0.90 6.58
N GLU A 50 6.56 0.22 6.67
CA GLU A 50 6.15 -0.77 5.68
C GLU A 50 5.02 -0.28 4.76
N ILE A 51 4.14 0.63 5.22
CA ILE A 51 2.94 1.00 4.46
C ILE A 51 3.29 1.67 3.11
N ASP A 52 4.37 2.45 3.05
CA ASP A 52 4.79 3.14 1.83
C ASP A 52 5.38 2.17 0.80
N LYS A 53 5.83 0.98 1.23
CA LYS A 53 6.28 -0.08 0.33
C LYS A 53 5.11 -0.80 -0.35
N ALA A 54 3.95 -0.82 0.30
CA ALA A 54 2.73 -1.44 -0.23
C ALA A 54 1.93 -0.53 -1.18
N LYS A 55 2.34 0.75 -1.34
CA LYS A 55 1.63 1.72 -2.19
C LYS A 55 1.99 1.61 -3.66
N THR A 56 0.99 1.70 -4.53
CA THR A 56 1.16 1.94 -5.97
C THR A 56 1.71 3.35 -6.22
N ASP A 57 2.25 3.61 -7.40
CA ASP A 57 2.78 4.93 -7.75
C ASP A 57 1.67 5.99 -7.80
N GLU A 58 0.47 5.62 -8.21
CA GLU A 58 -0.74 6.44 -8.11
C GLU A 58 -1.05 6.84 -6.67
N GLN A 59 -0.99 5.91 -5.71
CA GLN A 59 -1.24 6.19 -4.29
C GLN A 59 -0.19 7.11 -3.66
N LYS A 60 1.03 7.14 -4.21
CA LYS A 60 2.09 8.06 -3.76
C LYS A 60 1.87 9.51 -4.22
N LYS A 61 1.09 9.74 -5.29
CA LYS A 61 0.86 11.09 -5.87
C LYS A 61 0.12 12.04 -4.93
N ASN A 62 -0.82 11.54 -4.11
CA ASN A 62 -1.58 12.39 -3.18
C ASN A 62 -1.38 11.98 -1.71
N ARG A 63 -0.46 12.65 -1.03
CA ARG A 63 -0.18 12.44 0.39
C ARG A 63 -1.28 12.96 1.32
N TYR A 64 -2.11 13.90 0.87
CA TYR A 64 -3.20 14.49 1.67
C TYR A 64 -4.46 13.62 1.68
N GLN A 65 -4.72 12.91 0.59
CA GLN A 65 -5.83 11.95 0.51
C GLN A 65 -5.51 10.63 1.23
N ASN A 66 -4.24 10.24 1.25
CA ASN A 66 -3.78 8.99 1.86
C ASN A 66 -3.13 9.27 3.22
N LYS A 67 -3.95 9.26 4.28
CA LYS A 67 -3.48 9.40 5.68
C LYS A 67 -2.52 8.29 6.11
N ASP A 68 -2.33 7.27 5.29
CA ASP A 68 -1.50 6.10 5.59
C ASP A 68 -0.02 6.33 5.25
N HIS A 69 0.65 7.30 5.86
CA HIS A 69 2.09 7.57 5.64
C HIS A 69 2.91 7.49 6.92
N SER A 70 4.24 7.38 6.83
CA SER A 70 5.13 7.19 7.98
C SER A 70 4.86 8.15 9.14
N THR A 71 4.79 9.45 8.85
CA THR A 71 4.57 10.52 9.85
C THR A 71 3.23 10.38 10.59
N TYR A 72 2.18 9.90 9.92
CA TYR A 72 0.88 9.68 10.54
C TYR A 72 0.96 8.53 11.53
N TYR A 73 1.53 7.39 11.12
CA TYR A 73 1.67 6.25 12.02
C TYR A 73 2.61 6.54 13.19
N CYS A 74 3.70 7.29 12.99
CA CYS A 74 4.53 7.74 14.11
C CYS A 74 3.73 8.57 15.14
N SER A 75 2.76 9.39 14.71
CA SER A 75 1.92 10.19 15.60
C SER A 75 0.95 9.36 16.46
N LEU A 76 0.65 8.13 16.03
CA LEU A 76 -0.24 7.22 16.75
C LEU A 76 0.48 6.44 17.87
N ILE A 77 1.82 6.36 17.83
CA ILE A 77 2.63 5.69 18.85
C ILE A 77 2.55 6.47 20.18
N LYS A 78 2.30 5.79 21.29
CA LYS A 78 2.13 6.38 22.63
C LYS A 78 3.37 6.28 23.51
N ASN A 79 4.17 5.23 23.34
CA ASN A 79 5.49 5.14 23.95
C ASN A 79 6.40 6.22 23.37
N ARG A 80 6.87 7.13 24.23
CA ARG A 80 7.65 8.31 23.84
C ARG A 80 8.93 7.94 23.10
N ASP A 81 9.70 6.98 23.61
CA ASP A 81 10.98 6.56 23.02
C ASP A 81 10.79 5.90 21.65
N LEU A 82 9.76 5.05 21.50
CA LEU A 82 9.40 4.47 20.20
C LEU A 82 8.90 5.52 19.21
N GLN A 83 8.14 6.52 19.67
CA GLN A 83 7.69 7.62 18.84
C GLN A 83 8.87 8.47 18.36
N THR A 84 9.80 8.82 19.25
CA THR A 84 11.03 9.56 18.91
C THR A 84 11.88 8.77 17.91
N TYR A 85 12.07 7.46 18.12
CA TYR A 85 12.73 6.58 17.16
C TYR A 85 12.05 6.61 15.79
N CYS A 86 10.72 6.49 15.75
CA CYS A 86 9.93 6.52 14.52
C CYS A 86 10.15 7.81 13.73
N TYR A 87 10.01 8.96 14.38
CA TYR A 87 10.20 10.27 13.73
C TYR A 87 11.64 10.50 13.29
N ALA A 88 12.63 10.16 14.11
CA ALA A 88 14.04 10.31 13.75
C ALA A 88 14.34 9.58 12.44
N VAL A 89 13.96 8.30 12.35
CA VAL A 89 14.25 7.46 11.17
C VAL A 89 13.41 7.89 9.97
N ALA A 90 12.10 8.08 10.13
CA ALA A 90 11.20 8.43 9.02
C ALA A 90 11.54 9.81 8.41
N SER A 91 11.93 10.78 9.24
CA SER A 91 12.31 12.13 8.80
C SER A 91 13.82 12.31 8.59
N LYS A 92 14.60 11.21 8.63
CA LYS A 92 16.06 11.22 8.45
C LYS A 92 16.77 12.28 9.32
N THR A 93 16.37 12.40 10.59
CA THR A 93 16.94 13.36 11.54
C THR A 93 17.72 12.66 12.67
N LYS A 94 19.02 12.40 12.45
CA LYS A 94 19.89 11.68 13.40
C LYS A 94 19.94 12.30 14.79
N SER A 95 19.95 13.64 14.87
CA SER A 95 20.02 14.36 16.15
C SER A 95 18.84 14.06 17.08
N GLN A 96 17.68 13.63 16.55
CA GLN A 96 16.54 13.26 17.39
C GLN A 96 16.76 11.96 18.16
N CYS A 97 17.70 11.10 17.76
CA CYS A 97 17.99 9.86 18.48
C CYS A 97 18.44 10.13 19.92
N GLY A 98 19.13 11.25 20.18
CA GLY A 98 19.59 11.62 21.53
C GLY A 98 18.46 12.03 22.49
N ASN A 99 17.21 12.12 22.02
CA ASN A 99 16.04 12.35 22.89
C ASN A 99 15.42 11.03 23.41
N ILE A 100 15.94 9.87 22.99
CA ILE A 100 15.48 8.54 23.43
C ILE A 100 16.15 8.22 24.78
N ILE A 101 15.36 7.87 25.78
CA ILE A 101 15.86 7.58 27.13
C ILE A 101 16.40 6.14 27.21
N ASN A 102 15.74 5.18 26.54
CA ASN A 102 16.20 3.81 26.46
C ASN A 102 17.50 3.70 25.62
N ALA A 103 18.62 3.41 26.29
CA ALA A 103 19.95 3.36 25.68
C ALA A 103 20.08 2.34 24.52
N GLU A 104 19.40 1.19 24.61
CA GLU A 104 19.43 0.19 23.54
C GLU A 104 18.69 0.70 22.29
N LEU A 105 17.52 1.32 22.49
CA LEU A 105 16.75 1.91 21.40
C LEU A 105 17.45 3.14 20.81
N GLU A 106 18.10 3.97 21.62
CA GLU A 106 18.95 5.07 21.15
C GLU A 106 20.08 4.54 20.25
N LYS A 107 20.79 3.49 20.69
CA LYS A 107 21.85 2.86 19.89
C LYS A 107 21.30 2.34 18.56
N LYS A 108 20.14 1.67 18.59
CA LYS A 108 19.44 1.21 17.39
C LYS A 108 18.99 2.35 16.49
N CYS A 109 18.58 3.48 17.05
CA CYS A 109 18.23 4.69 16.29
C CYS A 109 19.45 5.24 15.54
N ASN A 110 20.56 5.42 16.26
CA ASN A 110 21.79 5.95 15.72
C ASN A 110 22.37 5.10 14.58
N SER A 111 22.12 3.79 14.56
CA SER A 111 22.58 2.89 13.51
C SER A 111 21.76 2.92 12.22
N LYS A 112 20.71 3.77 12.13
CA LYS A 112 19.87 3.92 10.93
C LYS A 112 20.34 5.03 9.97
N PHE A 113 21.46 5.67 10.30
CA PHE A 113 22.04 6.83 9.61
C PHE A 113 23.49 6.55 9.24
#